data_AF-A0A0V0HBU3-F1
#
_entry.id   AF-A0A0V0HBU3-F1
#
_cell.length_a   1.000
_cell.length_b   1.000
_cell.length_c   1.000
_cell.angle_alpha   90.00
_cell.angle_beta   90.00
_cell.angle_gamma   90.00
#
_symmetry.space_group_name_H-M   'P 1'
#
loop_
_entity.id
_entity.type
_entity.pdbx_description
1 polymer ?
#
loop_
_entity_poly.entity_id
_entity_poly.type
_entity_poly.pdbx_seq_one_letter_code
_entity_poly.pdbx_strand_id
1 'polypeptide(L)'
;MAPTKIKCFTRLVVKRACLTHHEVLQKKGRVVVTRYFLCNETWETNNHLFLHCKFTTQLWNLFRSFTKTEWTMREHTADLMSFWMRRGGGKSQEKWRRIIPSCIWWTVRKKKWEMF
;
A
#
# COMPACT_ATOMS: atom_id res chain seq x y z
N MET A 1 -15.89 9.66 3.70
CA MET A 1 -16.22 8.48 2.89
C MET A 1 -15.17 8.40 1.79
N ALA A 2 -14.48 7.28 1.59
CA ALA A 2 -13.45 7.21 0.54
C ALA A 2 -14.11 7.14 -0.87
N PRO A 3 -13.59 7.87 -1.87
CA PRO A 3 -14.05 7.77 -3.26
C PRO A 3 -14.01 6.34 -3.80
N THR A 4 -14.94 5.98 -4.70
CA THR A 4 -15.06 4.64 -5.28
C THR A 4 -13.75 4.16 -5.92
N LYS A 5 -13.03 5.07 -6.60
CA LYS A 5 -11.71 4.78 -7.19
C LYS A 5 -10.69 4.28 -6.15
N ILE A 6 -10.66 4.89 -4.98
CA ILE A 6 -9.75 4.51 -3.89
C ILE A 6 -10.17 3.16 -3.31
N LYS A 7 -11.47 2.93 -3.09
CA LYS A 7 -11.97 1.63 -2.60
C LYS A 7 -11.63 0.48 -3.55
N CYS A 8 -11.86 0.66 -4.85
CA CYS A 8 -11.51 -0.33 -5.86
C CYS A 8 -10.00 -0.61 -5.86
N PHE A 9 -9.19 0.44 -5.76
CA PHE A 9 -7.75 0.31 -5.67
C PHE A 9 -7.29 -0.46 -4.42
N THR A 10 -7.80 -0.10 -3.23
CA THR A 10 -7.53 -0.82 -1.98
C THR A 10 -7.86 -2.31 -2.12
N ARG A 11 -8.98 -2.65 -2.77
CA ARG A 11 -9.35 -4.05 -3.05
C ARG A 11 -8.35 -4.75 -3.96
N LEU A 12 -7.83 -4.07 -4.99
CA LEU A 12 -6.80 -4.63 -5.87
C LEU A 12 -5.49 -4.88 -5.13
N VAL A 13 -5.08 -3.97 -4.23
CA VAL A 13 -3.89 -4.14 -3.38
C VAL A 13 -4.05 -5.35 -2.45
N VAL A 14 -5.19 -5.48 -1.78
CA VAL A 14 -5.50 -6.62 -0.91
C VAL A 14 -5.52 -7.95 -1.68
N LYS A 15 -6.11 -7.97 -2.88
CA LYS A 15 -6.14 -9.16 -3.74
C LYS A 15 -4.80 -9.45 -4.42
N ARG A 16 -3.76 -8.63 -4.18
CA ARG A 16 -2.47 -8.64 -4.89
C ARG A 16 -2.62 -8.58 -6.42
N ALA A 17 -3.77 -8.10 -6.89
CA ALA A 17 -4.14 -7.95 -8.28
C ALA A 17 -3.90 -6.52 -8.79
N CYS A 18 -3.39 -5.63 -7.93
CA CYS A 18 -2.89 -4.35 -8.40
C CYS A 18 -1.59 -4.62 -9.14
N LEU A 19 -1.69 -4.60 -10.47
CA LEU A 19 -0.54 -4.74 -11.36
C LEU A 19 0.47 -3.64 -11.01
N THR A 20 1.72 -4.03 -10.78
CA THR A 20 2.80 -3.06 -10.70
C THR A 20 3.03 -2.50 -12.11
N HIS A 21 3.52 -1.25 -12.20
CA HIS A 21 3.76 -0.58 -13.49
C HIS A 21 4.58 -1.46 -14.45
N HIS A 22 5.50 -2.25 -13.90
CA HIS A 22 6.28 -3.24 -14.60
C HIS A 22 5.42 -4.33 -15.28
N GLU A 23 4.44 -4.91 -14.58
CA GLU A 23 3.54 -5.92 -15.15
C GLU A 23 2.62 -5.35 -16.25
N VAL A 24 2.14 -4.11 -16.07
CA VAL A 24 1.33 -3.42 -17.09
C VAL A 24 2.14 -3.14 -18.35
N LEU A 25 3.40 -2.71 -18.20
CA LEU A 25 4.27 -2.37 -19.31
C LEU A 25 4.86 -3.61 -19.99
N GLN A 26 5.21 -4.67 -19.24
CA GLN A 26 5.55 -5.98 -19.82
C GLN A 26 4.39 -6.54 -20.66
N LYS A 27 3.16 -6.50 -20.14
CA LYS A 27 1.97 -6.91 -20.92
C LYS A 27 1.73 -6.06 -22.17
N LYS A 28 2.28 -4.85 -22.20
CA LYS A 28 2.26 -3.95 -23.38
C LYS A 28 3.51 -4.08 -24.25
N GLY A 29 4.38 -5.06 -24.01
CA GLY A 29 5.59 -5.31 -24.80
C GLY A 29 6.68 -4.23 -24.64
N ARG A 30 6.59 -3.37 -23.63
CA ARG A 30 7.59 -2.34 -23.37
C ARG A 30 8.63 -2.85 -22.38
N VAL A 31 9.89 -2.90 -22.80
CA VAL A 31 11.03 -3.20 -21.93
C VAL A 31 11.21 -2.04 -20.96
N VAL A 32 10.90 -2.28 -19.70
CA VAL A 32 11.18 -1.32 -18.63
C VAL A 32 12.50 -1.72 -18.03
N VAL A 33 13.51 -0.84 -18.15
CA VAL A 33 14.68 -0.92 -17.28
C VAL A 33 14.15 -0.80 -15.86
N THR A 34 14.24 -1.87 -15.07
CA THR A 34 13.79 -1.94 -13.68
C THR A 34 14.62 -1.00 -12.82
N ARG A 35 14.37 0.30 -12.94
CA ARG A 35 14.88 1.30 -12.02
C ARG A 35 13.95 1.28 -10.83
N TYR A 36 14.53 0.95 -9.70
CA TYR A 36 13.94 0.65 -8.41
C TYR A 36 13.31 1.89 -7.72
N PHE A 37 12.39 2.57 -8.40
CA PHE A 37 12.04 3.96 -8.14
C PHE A 37 11.42 4.29 -6.77
N LEU A 38 11.12 3.31 -5.90
CA LEU A 38 10.74 3.59 -4.50
C LEU A 38 11.57 2.87 -3.45
N CYS A 39 12.10 1.67 -3.74
CA CYS A 39 12.83 0.90 -2.74
C CYS A 39 14.32 0.71 -3.02
N ASN A 40 14.83 1.07 -4.20
CA ASN A 40 16.24 0.94 -4.61
C ASN A 40 16.94 -0.43 -4.43
N GLU A 41 16.27 -1.44 -3.87
CA GLU A 41 16.94 -2.60 -3.27
C GLU A 41 16.38 -3.95 -3.76
N THR A 42 15.08 -4.08 -4.07
CA THR A 42 14.48 -5.38 -4.42
C THR A 42 13.40 -5.30 -5.49
N TRP A 43 13.08 -6.44 -6.10
CA TRP A 43 11.97 -6.59 -7.04
C TRP A 43 10.65 -6.13 -6.41
N GLU A 44 9.98 -5.18 -7.07
CA GLU A 44 8.75 -4.60 -6.55
C GLU A 44 7.56 -5.55 -6.76
N THR A 45 7.37 -6.48 -5.82
CA THR A 45 6.10 -7.20 -5.67
C THR A 45 5.05 -6.30 -5.01
N ASN A 46 3.77 -6.62 -5.15
CA ASN A 46 2.68 -5.88 -4.52
C ASN A 46 2.88 -5.75 -2.99
N ASN A 47 3.19 -6.87 -2.32
CA ASN A 47 3.42 -6.87 -0.88
C ASN A 47 4.64 -6.03 -0.50
N HIS A 48 5.75 -6.17 -1.25
CA HIS A 48 6.93 -5.36 -0.99
C HIS A 48 6.62 -3.87 -1.15
N LEU A 49 6.08 -3.45 -2.30
CA LEU A 49 5.78 -2.05 -2.59
C LEU A 49 4.85 -1.40 -1.55
N PHE A 50 3.79 -2.10 -1.13
CA PHE A 50 2.74 -1.54 -0.27
C PHE A 50 2.93 -1.79 1.24
N LEU A 51 3.97 -2.55 1.64
CA LEU A 51 4.25 -2.85 3.06
C LEU A 51 5.72 -2.64 3.41
N HIS A 52 6.61 -3.36 2.71
CA HIS A 52 8.02 -3.53 3.10
C HIS A 52 8.97 -2.56 2.43
N CYS A 53 8.51 -1.82 1.43
CA CYS A 53 9.30 -0.82 0.76
C CYS A 53 9.68 0.27 1.76
N LYS A 54 10.95 0.67 1.79
CA LYS A 54 11.49 1.69 2.70
C LYS A 54 10.61 2.93 2.81
N PHE A 55 10.14 3.47 1.68
CA PHE A 55 9.23 4.62 1.66
C PHE A 55 7.88 4.30 2.34
N THR A 56 7.28 3.18 2.01
CA THR A 56 5.99 2.76 2.58
C THR A 56 6.09 2.43 4.06
N THR A 57 7.18 1.78 4.48
CA THR A 57 7.45 1.49 5.89
C THR A 57 7.63 2.77 6.71
N GLN A 58 8.26 3.81 6.16
CA GLN A 58 8.32 5.13 6.82
C GLN A 58 6.93 5.74 7.02
N LEU A 59 6.05 5.67 6.02
CA LEU A 59 4.67 6.13 6.16
C LEU A 59 3.93 5.35 7.26
N TRP A 60 4.05 4.02 7.29
CA TRP A 60 3.47 3.19 8.33
C TRP A 60 4.00 3.54 9.73
N ASN A 61 5.31 3.77 9.86
CA ASN A 61 5.94 4.17 11.12
C ASN A 61 5.46 5.55 11.60
N LEU A 62 5.29 6.51 10.68
CA LEU A 62 4.74 7.82 10.99
C LEU A 62 3.29 7.71 11.52
N PHE A 63 2.44 6.90 10.88
CA PHE A 63 1.10 6.65 11.42
C PHE A 63 1.14 5.94 12.77
N ARG A 64 2.09 5.02 12.96
CA ARG A 64 2.29 4.30 14.22
C ARG A 64 2.61 5.26 15.37
N SER A 65 3.48 6.25 15.14
CA SER A 65 3.83 7.25 16.16
C SER A 65 2.63 8.10 16.56
N PHE A 66 1.77 8.48 15.60
CA PHE A 66 0.54 9.23 15.90
C PHE A 66 -0.51 8.42 16.65
N THR A 67 -0.59 7.12 16.38
CA THR A 67 -1.66 6.26 16.92
C THR A 67 -1.25 5.47 18.16
N LYS A 68 -0.01 5.64 18.67
CA LYS A 68 0.61 4.85 19.77
C LYS A 68 0.29 3.35 19.66
N THR A 69 0.24 2.86 18.43
CA THR A 69 -0.34 1.56 18.11
C THR A 69 0.80 0.57 17.93
N GLU A 70 1.00 -0.33 18.89
CA GLU A 70 1.92 -1.46 18.73
C GLU A 70 1.37 -2.38 17.62
N TRP A 71 2.01 -2.30 16.45
CA TRP A 71 1.65 -3.04 15.25
C TRP A 71 2.97 -3.55 14.65
N THR A 72 2.99 -4.83 14.27
CA THR A 72 4.06 -5.44 13.48
C THR A 72 3.63 -5.56 12.02
N MET A 73 4.52 -5.18 11.10
CA MET A 73 4.28 -5.30 9.67
C MET A 73 3.98 -6.75 9.31
N ARG A 74 2.83 -7.01 8.67
CA ARG A 74 2.46 -8.36 8.22
C ARG A 74 3.15 -8.67 6.89
N GLU A 75 3.27 -9.94 6.57
CA GLU A 75 3.87 -10.40 5.30
C GLU A 75 3.06 -9.95 4.09
N HIS A 76 1.73 -9.89 4.23
CA HIS A 76 0.81 -9.67 3.12
C HIS A 76 -0.20 -8.54 3.36
N THR A 77 -0.62 -7.90 2.26
CA THR A 77 -1.53 -6.73 2.31
C THR A 77 -2.92 -7.12 2.81
N ALA A 78 -3.35 -8.34 2.51
CA ALA A 78 -4.61 -8.92 2.99
C ALA A 78 -4.60 -9.17 4.51
N ASP A 79 -3.52 -9.74 5.04
CA ASP A 79 -3.37 -9.98 6.47
C ASP A 79 -3.27 -8.67 7.22
N LEU A 80 -2.58 -7.69 6.62
CA LEU A 80 -2.50 -6.37 7.17
C LEU A 80 -3.89 -5.75 7.33
N MET A 81 -4.66 -5.74 6.24
CA MET A 81 -6.01 -5.17 6.23
C MET A 81 -6.94 -5.91 7.21
N SER A 82 -6.86 -7.23 7.26
CA SER A 82 -7.66 -8.05 8.17
C SER A 82 -7.35 -7.76 9.62
N PHE A 83 -6.07 -7.72 10.01
CA PHE A 83 -5.66 -7.37 11.37
C PHE A 83 -6.06 -5.95 11.74
N TRP A 84 -5.88 -5.01 10.82
CA TRP A 84 -6.24 -3.60 11.01
C TRP A 84 -7.75 -3.41 11.26
N MET A 85 -8.60 -4.15 10.53
CA MET A 85 -10.05 -4.12 10.71
C MET A 85 -10.49 -4.85 11.98
N ARG A 86 -9.85 -5.97 12.34
CA ARG A 86 -10.18 -6.78 13.54
C ARG A 86 -9.84 -6.11 14.87
N ARG A 87 -9.04 -5.04 14.86
CA ARG A 87 -8.52 -4.41 16.08
C ARG A 87 -9.60 -3.82 17.02
N GLY A 88 -10.89 -3.79 16.63
CA GLY A 88 -12.05 -3.36 17.45
C GLY A 88 -12.02 -1.89 17.92
N GLY A 89 -13.16 -1.20 18.05
CA GLY A 89 -13.17 0.20 18.51
C GLY A 89 -14.45 0.96 18.19
N GLY A 90 -14.54 2.21 18.66
CA GLY A 90 -15.71 3.05 18.40
C GLY A 90 -15.89 3.43 16.92
N LYS A 91 -17.10 3.88 16.54
CA LYS A 91 -17.49 4.21 15.16
C LYS A 91 -16.52 5.17 14.44
N SER A 92 -15.96 6.14 15.16
CA SER A 92 -14.96 7.06 14.62
C SER A 92 -13.66 6.35 14.24
N GLN A 93 -13.16 5.47 15.11
CA GLN A 93 -11.94 4.70 14.84
C GLN A 93 -12.11 3.74 13.67
N GLU A 94 -13.28 3.13 13.50
CA GLU A 94 -13.56 2.26 12.35
C GLU A 94 -13.42 3.01 11.01
N LYS A 95 -13.92 4.26 10.96
CA LYS A 95 -13.81 5.11 9.78
C LYS A 95 -12.36 5.44 9.45
N TRP A 96 -11.59 5.87 10.45
CA TRP A 96 -10.15 6.16 10.28
C TRP A 96 -9.37 4.93 9.86
N ARG A 97 -9.72 3.76 10.39
CA ARG A 97 -9.08 2.50 10.02
C ARG A 97 -9.28 2.13 8.56
N ARG A 98 -10.45 2.39 7.97
CA ARG A 98 -10.63 2.14 6.53
C ARG A 98 -9.84 3.12 5.65
N ILE A 99 -9.67 4.35 6.14
CA ILE A 99 -9.06 5.46 5.38
C ILE A 99 -7.54 5.34 5.38
N ILE A 100 -6.89 5.06 6.51
CA ILE A 100 -5.42 5.11 6.66
C ILE A 100 -4.68 4.19 5.68
N PRO A 101 -4.95 2.86 5.61
CA PRO A 101 -4.28 1.97 4.65
C PRO A 101 -4.50 2.41 3.21
N SER A 102 -5.74 2.82 2.90
CA SER A 102 -6.12 3.31 1.57
C SER A 102 -5.34 4.57 1.18
N CYS A 103 -5.15 5.51 2.12
CA CYS A 103 -4.38 6.73 1.90
C CYS A 103 -2.90 6.43 1.68
N ILE A 104 -2.30 5.58 2.53
CA ILE A 104 -0.88 5.19 2.40
C ILE A 104 -0.63 4.57 1.03
N TRP A 105 -1.40 3.54 0.68
CA TRP A 105 -1.25 2.85 -0.60
C TRP A 105 -1.49 3.77 -1.79
N TRP A 106 -2.46 4.68 -1.69
CA TRP A 106 -2.73 5.65 -2.75
C TRP A 106 -1.58 6.65 -2.93
N THR A 107 -0.97 7.12 -1.84
CA THR A 107 0.21 8.00 -1.87
C THR A 107 1.41 7.29 -2.50
N VAL A 108 1.69 6.05 -2.10
CA VAL A 108 2.76 5.21 -2.68
C VAL A 108 2.53 5.06 -4.18
N ARG A 109 1.29 4.76 -4.59
CA ARG A 109 0.91 4.69 -6.00
C ARG A 109 1.18 6.02 -6.71
N LYS A 110 0.70 7.15 -6.19
CA LYS A 110 0.90 8.47 -6.80
C LYS A 110 2.37 8.81 -6.97
N LYS A 111 3.18 8.63 -5.91
CA LYS A 111 4.62 8.90 -5.96
C LYS A 111 5.31 8.08 -7.03
N LYS A 112 4.91 6.82 -7.19
CA LYS A 112 5.40 5.98 -8.29
C LYS A 112 5.04 6.55 -9.67
N TRP A 113 3.82 7.06 -9.87
CA TRP A 113 3.40 7.62 -11.16
C TRP A 113 3.98 9.01 -11.46
N GLU A 114 4.36 9.79 -10.44
CA GLU A 114 5.03 11.10 -10.61
C GLU A 114 6.49 10.99 -11.08
N MET A 115 7.11 9.80 -10.91
CA MET A 115 8.51 9.54 -11.28
C MET A 115 8.67 9.06 -12.74
N PHE A 116 7.60 9.08 -13.55
CA PHE A 116 7.57 8.72 -14.98
C PHE A 116 6.80 9.78 -15.76
#